data_AF-A0A0J5JTP5-F1
#
_entry.id   AF-A0A0J5JTP5-F1
#
_cell.length_a   1.000
_cell.length_b   1.000
_cell.length_c   1.000
_cell.angle_alpha   90.00
_cell.angle_beta   90.00
_cell.angle_gamma   90.00
#
_symmetry.space_group_name_H-M   'P 1'
#
loop_
_entity.id
_entity.type
_entity.pdbx_description
1 polymer ?
#
loop_
_entity_poly.entity_id
_entity_poly.type
_entity_poly.pdbx_seq_one_letter_code
_entity_poly.pdbx_strand_id
1 'polypeptide(L)'
;MRSTFHSLEVARRGLVTQQTALQTVGHNIANANTPGYTRQRVNFSQTEPYPPASMNRPQIPGQMGTGVEAGSIQRMRESFLDIQYRGENNKLGYWESRADSLQKMEEIMNEPSETGLSTTLDRFWQAFQDLAVNPTNAGARSVVRQRGLAVAETFRFLSDSLSSVQGDLKNEMDVTVKQVNALSQQINNINKQIGEIEPHGYLANDLYDERDRLVDELSQLVNIKTSTVGSGGNSSSIAEGKFTIDMVDDSGRKIGTLVDASSLRVNSLSLEYRADTGLVDGFKLGDTSFGIGSMQASGKLRGLIDSYGFMEGNAQNGLYPDMLNHLDTVAFEFAQEINRVHESGWSISSMENGEHTAFKFFEFKNTDITADNKKNAAKLFTVSADIVQSLDNIAASGYNKGIITTGEFHGYNSVENVSVTVQSTVDADGVQQFTYKIYDAVKSPKQEMKTSGNFTSLEALGAGLSEEFTDGNGNPSVNFNLDKVRLEDVSKGNFISVDIPKVGEVGGRVGDGSNAVALAEVKSRSLQLNGVSTTFQNYYESVIGGLAVDAQEANRLAYNSETLRLSVDQRRQSVSGVSLDEEMTNMIQFQHAYNASARMITLTDELLDKIINGMGIGGR
;
A
#
# COMPACT_ATOMS: atom_id res chain seq x y z
N MET A 1 -40.17 -37.03 -66.11
CA MET A 1 -38.89 -37.53 -65.57
C MET A 1 -38.24 -36.40 -64.78
N ARG A 2 -37.73 -36.68 -63.58
CA ARG A 2 -36.93 -35.71 -62.82
C ARG A 2 -35.68 -35.37 -63.63
N SER A 3 -35.30 -34.10 -63.71
CA SER A 3 -34.11 -33.69 -64.45
C SER A 3 -32.86 -34.27 -63.79
N THR A 4 -32.02 -34.98 -64.54
CA THR A 4 -30.70 -35.48 -64.08
C THR A 4 -29.77 -34.34 -63.66
N PHE A 5 -30.00 -33.12 -64.16
CA PHE A 5 -29.29 -31.91 -63.73
C PHE A 5 -29.64 -31.47 -62.31
N HIS A 6 -30.82 -31.82 -61.79
CA HIS A 6 -31.21 -31.48 -60.41
C HIS A 6 -30.37 -32.28 -59.40
N SER A 7 -30.16 -33.58 -59.62
CA SER A 7 -29.27 -34.38 -58.77
C SER A 7 -27.81 -33.93 -58.85
N LEU A 8 -27.36 -33.47 -60.01
CA LEU A 8 -26.03 -32.91 -60.18
C LEU A 8 -25.85 -31.61 -59.38
N GLU A 9 -26.83 -30.71 -59.42
CA GLU A 9 -26.76 -29.46 -58.65
C GLU A 9 -26.81 -29.70 -57.15
N VAL A 10 -27.62 -30.66 -56.68
CA VAL A 10 -27.63 -31.10 -55.27
C VAL A 10 -26.27 -31.66 -54.85
N ALA A 11 -25.65 -32.50 -55.69
CA ALA A 11 -24.32 -33.05 -55.42
C ALA A 11 -23.23 -31.98 -55.45
N ARG A 12 -23.29 -31.02 -56.37
CA ARG A 12 -22.37 -29.88 -56.46
C ARG A 12 -22.45 -29.00 -55.21
N ARG A 13 -23.66 -28.66 -54.76
CA ARG A 13 -23.88 -27.88 -53.53
C ARG A 13 -23.39 -28.62 -52.29
N GLY A 14 -23.66 -29.92 -52.21
CA GLY A 14 -23.11 -30.78 -51.16
C GLY A 14 -21.59 -30.75 -51.13
N LEU A 15 -20.93 -30.93 -52.28
CA LEU A 15 -19.47 -30.89 -52.40
C LEU A 15 -18.88 -29.56 -51.92
N VAL A 16 -19.40 -28.42 -52.41
CA VAL A 16 -18.93 -27.08 -52.02
C VAL A 16 -19.12 -26.85 -50.53
N THR A 17 -20.26 -27.24 -49.99
CA THR A 17 -20.59 -27.08 -48.57
C THR A 17 -19.65 -27.89 -47.67
N GLN A 18 -19.32 -29.13 -48.06
CA GLN A 18 -18.34 -29.95 -47.35
C GLN A 18 -16.91 -29.41 -47.50
N GLN A 19 -16.57 -28.78 -48.63
CA GLN A 19 -15.29 -28.11 -48.81
C GLN A 19 -15.12 -26.94 -47.83
N THR A 20 -16.15 -26.12 -47.63
CA THR A 20 -16.13 -25.03 -46.63
C THR A 20 -15.98 -25.57 -45.21
N ALA A 21 -16.67 -26.68 -44.90
CA ALA A 21 -16.51 -27.35 -43.61
C ALA A 21 -15.08 -27.86 -43.39
N LEU A 22 -14.46 -28.49 -44.40
CA LEU A 22 -13.06 -28.91 -44.36
C LEU A 22 -12.09 -27.74 -44.15
N GLN A 23 -12.32 -26.62 -44.83
CA GLN A 23 -11.51 -25.41 -44.66
C GLN A 23 -11.63 -24.84 -43.24
N THR A 24 -12.84 -24.82 -42.67
CA THR A 24 -13.08 -24.31 -41.31
C THR A 24 -12.40 -25.20 -40.27
N VAL A 25 -12.50 -26.53 -40.42
CA VAL A 25 -11.80 -27.48 -39.53
C VAL A 25 -10.27 -27.36 -39.69
N GLY A 26 -9.78 -27.22 -40.93
CA GLY A 26 -8.35 -26.96 -41.17
C GLY A 26 -7.88 -25.65 -40.51
N HIS A 27 -8.71 -24.60 -40.54
CA HIS A 27 -8.44 -23.34 -39.87
C HIS A 27 -8.42 -23.48 -38.34
N ASN A 28 -9.36 -24.24 -37.76
CA ASN A 28 -9.38 -24.55 -36.33
C ASN A 28 -8.10 -25.28 -35.91
N ILE A 29 -7.72 -26.34 -36.63
CA ILE A 29 -6.53 -27.14 -36.32
C ILE A 29 -5.26 -26.29 -36.40
N ALA A 30 -5.14 -25.45 -37.44
CA ALA A 30 -3.98 -24.58 -37.62
C ALA A 30 -3.83 -23.57 -36.47
N ASN A 31 -4.94 -23.10 -35.90
CA ASN A 31 -4.98 -22.12 -34.82
C ASN A 31 -5.21 -22.72 -33.43
N ALA A 32 -5.15 -24.05 -33.28
CA ALA A 32 -5.45 -24.71 -32.01
C ALA A 32 -4.54 -24.24 -30.85
N ASN A 33 -3.32 -23.78 -31.17
CA ASN A 33 -2.35 -23.26 -30.20
C ASN A 33 -2.26 -21.72 -30.20
N THR A 34 -3.10 -21.02 -30.96
CA THR A 34 -3.11 -19.55 -31.01
C THR A 34 -3.87 -19.02 -29.79
N PRO A 35 -3.23 -18.22 -28.90
CA PRO A 35 -3.91 -17.68 -27.72
C PRO A 35 -5.11 -16.80 -28.09
N GLY A 36 -6.25 -17.01 -27.44
CA GLY A 36 -7.49 -16.26 -27.69
C GLY A 36 -8.29 -16.70 -28.92
N TYR A 37 -7.82 -17.70 -29.67
CA TYR A 37 -8.56 -18.25 -30.81
C TYR A 37 -9.83 -18.99 -30.35
N THR A 38 -10.94 -18.73 -31.02
CA THR A 38 -12.22 -19.38 -30.76
C THR A 38 -12.54 -20.41 -31.84
N ARG A 39 -12.90 -21.64 -31.45
CA ARG A 39 -13.35 -22.67 -32.39
C ARG A 39 -14.51 -22.16 -33.25
N GLN A 40 -14.38 -22.34 -34.56
CA GLN A 40 -15.39 -21.93 -35.53
C GLN A 40 -16.17 -23.14 -36.05
N ARG A 41 -17.47 -22.98 -36.28
CA ARG A 41 -18.36 -24.03 -36.82
C ARG A 41 -19.18 -23.51 -37.99
N VAL A 42 -19.27 -24.31 -39.05
CA VAL A 42 -20.16 -24.06 -40.17
C VAL A 42 -21.59 -24.46 -39.79
N ASN A 43 -22.53 -23.53 -39.92
CA ASN A 43 -23.96 -23.81 -39.82
C ASN A 43 -24.51 -24.22 -41.19
N PHE A 44 -24.98 -25.45 -41.32
CA PHE A 44 -25.56 -25.98 -42.56
C PHE A 44 -27.02 -25.57 -42.67
N SER A 45 -27.40 -24.89 -43.76
CA SER A 45 -28.78 -24.54 -44.06
C SER A 45 -29.30 -25.29 -45.28
N GLN A 46 -30.59 -25.63 -45.24
CA GLN A 46 -31.25 -26.19 -46.41
C GLN A 46 -31.53 -25.06 -47.40
N THR A 47 -31.17 -25.29 -48.65
CA THR A 47 -31.46 -24.34 -49.74
C THR A 47 -32.96 -24.30 -50.06
N GLU A 48 -33.44 -23.17 -50.57
CA GLU A 48 -34.88 -22.98 -50.83
C GLU A 48 -35.45 -24.10 -51.72
N PRO A 49 -36.59 -24.70 -51.33
CA PRO A 49 -37.17 -25.79 -52.10
C PRO A 49 -37.78 -25.29 -53.41
N TYR A 50 -37.70 -26.12 -54.45
CA TYR A 50 -38.29 -25.85 -55.75
C TYR A 50 -39.66 -26.55 -55.90
N PRO A 51 -40.73 -25.88 -56.34
CA PRO A 51 -40.80 -24.46 -56.68
C PRO A 51 -41.01 -23.61 -55.42
N PRO A 52 -40.48 -22.36 -55.40
CA PRO A 52 -40.68 -21.45 -54.28
C PRO A 52 -42.18 -21.17 -54.08
N ALA A 53 -42.56 -20.81 -52.86
CA ALA A 53 -43.94 -20.46 -52.54
C ALA A 53 -44.35 -19.15 -53.26
N SER A 54 -44.93 -19.27 -54.46
CA SER A 54 -45.35 -18.14 -55.30
C SER A 54 -46.70 -18.40 -55.96
N MET A 55 -47.45 -17.33 -56.22
CA MET A 55 -48.77 -17.34 -56.87
C MET A 55 -48.73 -17.96 -58.27
N ASN A 56 -47.57 -17.92 -58.94
CA ASN A 56 -47.32 -18.48 -60.28
C ASN A 56 -46.51 -19.78 -60.25
N ARG A 57 -46.58 -20.58 -59.18
CA ARG A 57 -45.82 -21.83 -59.08
C ARG A 57 -46.30 -22.89 -60.09
N PRO A 58 -45.38 -23.67 -60.70
CA PRO A 58 -45.75 -24.87 -61.44
C PRO A 58 -46.54 -25.85 -60.55
N GLN A 59 -47.67 -26.40 -61.04
CA GLN A 59 -48.48 -27.38 -60.31
C GLN A 59 -47.83 -28.78 -60.32
N ILE A 60 -46.71 -28.92 -59.60
CA ILE A 60 -46.07 -30.20 -59.31
C ILE A 60 -46.46 -30.69 -57.90
N PRO A 61 -46.71 -31.99 -57.70
CA PRO A 61 -46.97 -32.54 -56.37
C PRO A 61 -45.75 -32.36 -55.45
N GLY A 62 -45.89 -31.53 -54.41
CA GLY A 62 -44.88 -31.33 -53.37
C GLY A 62 -43.76 -30.34 -53.73
N GLN A 63 -42.96 -30.01 -52.72
CA GLN A 63 -41.75 -29.18 -52.83
C GLN A 63 -40.52 -30.10 -52.91
N MET A 64 -39.58 -29.78 -53.80
CA MET A 64 -38.32 -30.48 -54.00
C MET A 64 -37.21 -29.79 -53.21
N GLY A 65 -36.50 -30.50 -52.34
CA GLY A 65 -35.30 -29.96 -51.70
C GLY A 65 -34.19 -29.73 -52.73
N THR A 66 -33.51 -28.58 -52.68
CA THR A 66 -32.45 -28.22 -53.63
C THR A 66 -31.04 -28.45 -53.08
N GLY A 67 -30.93 -29.20 -51.96
CA GLY A 67 -29.67 -29.56 -51.31
C GLY A 67 -29.37 -28.70 -50.07
N VAL A 68 -28.10 -28.66 -49.70
CA VAL A 68 -27.57 -27.94 -48.53
C VAL A 68 -26.58 -26.87 -48.99
N GLU A 69 -26.50 -25.77 -48.24
CA GLU A 69 -25.46 -24.75 -48.39
C GLU A 69 -24.77 -24.49 -47.05
N ALA A 70 -23.56 -23.94 -47.09
CA ALA A 70 -22.89 -23.41 -45.91
C ALA A 70 -23.51 -22.03 -45.60
N GLY A 71 -24.37 -21.96 -44.58
CA GLY A 71 -25.11 -20.75 -44.24
C GLY A 71 -24.23 -19.67 -43.61
N SER A 72 -23.52 -20.00 -42.53
CA SER A 72 -22.58 -19.07 -41.87
C SER A 72 -21.50 -19.81 -41.08
N ILE A 73 -20.37 -19.15 -40.87
CA ILE A 73 -19.29 -19.61 -40.00
C ILE A 73 -19.38 -18.83 -38.69
N GLN A 74 -19.73 -19.51 -37.60
CA GLN A 74 -19.95 -18.89 -36.30
C GLN A 74 -18.87 -19.32 -35.30
N ARG A 75 -18.50 -18.41 -34.40
CA ARG A 75 -17.64 -18.71 -33.25
C ARG A 75 -18.43 -19.48 -32.19
N MET A 76 -17.84 -20.52 -31.64
CA MET A 76 -18.37 -21.25 -30.50
C MET A 76 -17.94 -20.54 -29.21
N ARG A 77 -18.79 -19.67 -28.67
CA ARG A 77 -18.45 -18.85 -27.50
C ARG A 77 -19.65 -18.57 -26.63
N GLU A 78 -19.42 -18.37 -25.35
CA GLU A 78 -20.46 -18.04 -24.37
C GLU A 78 -20.11 -16.74 -23.65
N SER A 79 -20.93 -15.70 -23.87
CA SER A 79 -20.68 -14.35 -23.35
C SER A 79 -20.71 -14.25 -21.83
N PHE A 80 -21.47 -15.11 -21.15
CA PHE A 80 -21.53 -15.14 -19.69
C PHE A 80 -20.18 -15.54 -19.08
N LEU A 81 -19.51 -16.54 -19.66
CA LEU A 81 -18.19 -16.97 -19.19
C LEU A 81 -17.12 -15.91 -19.44
N ASP A 82 -17.24 -15.11 -20.51
CA ASP A 82 -16.34 -13.98 -20.76
C ASP A 82 -16.46 -12.89 -19.70
N ILE A 83 -17.70 -12.53 -19.34
CA ILE A 83 -17.95 -11.54 -18.27
C ILE A 83 -17.40 -12.06 -16.95
N GLN A 84 -17.63 -13.34 -16.64
CA GLN A 84 -17.11 -13.96 -15.43
C GLN A 84 -15.58 -13.98 -15.40
N TYR A 85 -14.94 -14.35 -16.51
CA TYR A 85 -13.48 -14.38 -16.61
C TYR A 85 -12.88 -12.99 -16.41
N ARG A 86 -13.42 -11.96 -17.09
CA ARG A 86 -12.95 -10.58 -16.96
C ARG A 86 -13.11 -10.06 -15.54
N GLY A 87 -14.19 -10.43 -14.86
CA GLY A 87 -14.40 -10.09 -13.44
C GLY A 87 -13.36 -10.72 -12.52
N GLU A 88 -13.06 -12.01 -12.66
CA GLU A 88 -12.04 -12.68 -11.85
C GLU A 88 -10.61 -12.24 -12.22
N ASN A 89 -10.36 -11.99 -13.51
CA ASN A 89 -9.07 -11.47 -13.99
C ASN A 89 -8.78 -10.07 -13.44
N ASN A 90 -9.81 -9.23 -13.33
CA ASN A 90 -9.70 -7.91 -12.73
C ASN A 90 -9.35 -7.96 -11.23
N LYS A 91 -10.01 -8.85 -10.47
CA LYS A 91 -9.71 -9.07 -9.04
C LYS A 91 -8.29 -9.60 -8.84
N LEU A 92 -7.87 -10.54 -9.70
CA LEU A 92 -6.51 -11.07 -9.68
C LEU A 92 -5.49 -9.93 -9.85
N GLY A 93 -5.66 -9.05 -10.84
CA GLY A 93 -4.76 -7.92 -11.05
C GLY A 93 -4.63 -7.00 -9.83
N TYR A 94 -5.72 -6.77 -9.10
CA TYR A 94 -5.70 -6.00 -7.86
C TYR A 94 -4.90 -6.70 -6.75
N TRP A 95 -5.26 -7.95 -6.41
CA TRP A 95 -4.63 -8.66 -5.29
C TRP A 95 -3.17 -9.04 -5.55
N GLU A 96 -2.83 -9.39 -6.79
CA GLU A 96 -1.45 -9.67 -7.22
C GLU A 96 -0.56 -8.44 -7.01
N SER A 97 -0.97 -7.27 -7.52
CA SER A 97 -0.19 -6.04 -7.34
C SER A 97 -0.05 -5.60 -5.88
N ARG A 98 -1.10 -5.83 -5.06
CA ARG A 98 -1.07 -5.55 -3.62
C ARG A 98 -0.14 -6.52 -2.88
N ALA A 99 -0.20 -7.82 -3.20
CA ALA A 99 0.65 -8.84 -2.62
C ALA A 99 2.14 -8.57 -2.93
N ASP A 100 2.47 -8.27 -4.18
CA ASP A 100 3.83 -7.92 -4.59
C ASP A 100 4.37 -6.69 -3.84
N SER A 101 3.52 -5.69 -3.64
CA SER A 101 3.88 -4.46 -2.92
C SER A 101 4.14 -4.73 -1.43
N LEU A 102 3.27 -5.51 -0.79
CA LEU A 102 3.41 -5.88 0.61
C LEU A 102 4.61 -6.79 0.84
N GLN A 103 4.88 -7.73 -0.06
CA GLN A 103 6.05 -8.60 0.03
C GLN A 103 7.35 -7.78 -0.07
N LYS A 104 7.46 -6.84 -1.02
CA LYS A 104 8.63 -5.94 -1.10
C LYS A 104 8.81 -5.11 0.16
N MET A 105 7.70 -4.64 0.75
CA MET A 105 7.74 -3.92 2.02
C MET A 105 8.18 -4.83 3.17
N GLU A 106 7.66 -6.05 3.23
CA GLU A 106 8.05 -7.05 4.22
C GLU A 106 9.53 -7.39 4.11
N GLU A 107 10.07 -7.60 2.92
CA GLU A 107 11.49 -7.89 2.69
C GLU A 107 12.40 -6.75 3.20
N ILE A 108 11.98 -5.50 3.05
CA ILE A 108 12.71 -4.33 3.58
C ILE A 108 12.62 -4.25 5.10
N MET A 109 11.44 -4.55 5.68
CA MET A 109 11.19 -4.42 7.12
C MET A 109 11.71 -5.61 7.93
N ASN A 110 11.77 -6.80 7.31
CA ASN A 110 12.14 -8.09 7.89
C ASN A 110 13.61 -8.45 7.58
N GLU A 111 14.50 -7.45 7.59
CA GLU A 111 15.96 -7.63 7.39
C GLU A 111 16.54 -8.72 8.31
N PRO A 112 17.65 -9.40 7.91
CA PRO A 112 18.27 -10.46 8.69
C PRO A 112 18.49 -10.07 10.15
N SER A 113 18.23 -11.02 11.07
CA SER A 113 18.28 -10.78 12.52
C SER A 113 19.60 -10.23 13.03
N GLU A 114 20.73 -10.38 12.32
CA GLU A 114 22.03 -9.87 12.75
C GLU A 114 22.28 -8.37 12.43
N THR A 115 21.52 -7.80 11.49
CA THR A 115 21.65 -6.40 11.03
C THR A 115 20.37 -5.57 11.18
N GLY A 116 19.22 -6.21 11.41
CA GLY A 116 17.94 -5.51 11.55
C GLY A 116 17.86 -4.51 12.73
N LEU A 117 16.85 -3.64 12.68
CA LEU A 117 16.67 -2.54 13.64
C LEU A 117 16.65 -3.01 15.11
N SER A 118 15.96 -4.12 15.41
CA SER A 118 15.89 -4.66 16.78
C SER A 118 17.28 -4.95 17.34
N THR A 119 18.13 -5.64 16.58
CA THR A 119 19.49 -6.02 17.01
C THR A 119 20.40 -4.80 17.11
N THR A 120 20.22 -3.81 16.23
CA THR A 120 20.96 -2.55 16.29
C THR A 120 20.58 -1.74 17.53
N LEU A 121 19.29 -1.72 17.90
CA LEU A 121 18.81 -1.12 19.15
C LEU A 121 19.31 -1.89 20.39
N ASP A 122 19.31 -3.22 20.38
CA ASP A 122 19.83 -4.03 21.50
C ASP A 122 21.31 -3.74 21.77
N ARG A 123 22.12 -3.66 20.70
CA ARG A 123 23.53 -3.29 20.79
C ARG A 123 23.72 -1.85 21.29
N PHE A 124 22.80 -0.94 20.96
CA PHE A 124 22.82 0.43 21.47
C PHE A 124 22.54 0.49 22.97
N TRP A 125 21.56 -0.29 23.45
CA TRP A 125 21.27 -0.39 24.89
C TRP A 125 22.40 -1.03 25.67
N GLN A 126 23.00 -2.10 25.13
CA GLN A 126 24.19 -2.74 25.72
C GLN A 126 25.35 -1.75 25.85
N ALA A 127 25.57 -0.90 24.84
CA ALA A 127 26.63 0.11 24.90
C ALA A 127 26.42 1.10 26.06
N PHE A 128 25.18 1.49 26.37
CA PHE A 128 24.90 2.33 27.54
C PHE A 128 25.10 1.59 28.87
N GLN A 129 24.79 0.29 28.93
CA GLN A 129 25.09 -0.52 30.12
C GLN A 129 26.60 -0.63 30.36
N ASP A 130 27.38 -0.84 29.30
CA ASP A 130 28.85 -0.85 29.38
C ASP A 130 29.41 0.51 29.81
N LEU A 131 28.84 1.61 29.30
CA LEU A 131 29.20 2.96 29.69
C LEU A 131 28.88 3.25 31.16
N ALA A 132 27.77 2.72 31.69
CA ALA A 132 27.39 2.90 33.08
C ALA A 132 28.41 2.30 34.06
N VAL A 133 29.07 1.20 33.69
CA VAL A 133 30.12 0.57 34.51
C VAL A 133 31.41 1.40 34.51
N ASN A 134 31.76 2.00 33.37
CA ASN A 134 32.99 2.80 33.22
C ASN A 134 32.72 4.16 32.54
N PRO A 135 32.09 5.13 33.24
CA PRO A 135 31.61 6.38 32.63
C PRO A 135 32.71 7.31 32.12
N THR A 136 33.95 7.16 32.60
CA THR A 136 35.11 7.97 32.19
C THR A 136 35.90 7.35 31.05
N ASN A 137 35.58 6.13 30.63
CA ASN A 137 36.34 5.43 29.60
C ASN A 137 35.98 5.95 28.19
N ALA A 138 36.94 6.57 27.51
CA ALA A 138 36.76 7.07 26.14
C ALA A 138 36.40 5.98 25.11
N GLY A 139 36.89 4.74 25.32
CA GLY A 139 36.54 3.59 24.48
C GLY A 139 35.05 3.24 24.59
N ALA A 140 34.52 3.12 25.81
CA ALA A 140 33.09 2.85 26.04
C ALA A 140 32.19 3.95 25.45
N ARG A 141 32.58 5.22 25.63
CA ARG A 141 31.89 6.38 25.01
C ARG A 141 31.91 6.33 23.49
N SER A 142 33.05 5.96 22.89
CA SER A 142 33.14 5.79 21.44
C SER A 142 32.24 4.67 20.92
N VAL A 143 32.08 3.58 21.68
CA VAL A 143 31.15 2.49 21.33
C VAL A 143 29.71 3.00 21.34
N VAL A 144 29.28 3.73 22.37
CA VAL A 144 27.94 4.34 22.45
C VAL A 144 27.65 5.22 21.24
N ARG A 145 28.57 6.14 20.90
CA ARG A 145 28.43 6.98 19.70
C ARG A 145 28.30 6.15 18.43
N GLN A 146 29.16 5.13 18.26
CA GLN A 146 29.15 4.31 17.05
C GLN A 146 27.86 3.50 16.91
N ARG A 147 27.30 3.00 18.03
CA ARG A 147 26.00 2.31 18.03
C ARG A 147 24.85 3.29 17.77
N GLY A 148 24.92 4.51 18.29
CA GLY A 148 23.96 5.57 17.97
C GLY A 148 23.95 5.93 16.48
N LEU A 149 25.14 6.02 15.87
CA LEU A 149 25.27 6.23 14.41
C LEU A 149 24.66 5.07 13.63
N ALA A 150 24.90 3.82 14.04
CA ALA A 150 24.31 2.65 13.39
C ALA A 150 22.77 2.67 13.46
N VAL A 151 22.18 2.99 14.62
CA VAL A 151 20.71 3.16 14.74
C VAL A 151 20.20 4.20 13.74
N ALA A 152 20.90 5.34 13.63
CA ALA A 152 20.49 6.38 12.72
C ALA A 152 20.61 6.01 11.25
N GLU A 153 21.66 5.28 10.88
CA GLU A 153 21.84 4.73 9.55
C GLU A 153 20.76 3.72 9.19
N THR A 154 20.35 2.86 10.11
CA THR A 154 19.26 1.89 9.88
C THR A 154 17.92 2.58 9.63
N PHE A 155 17.53 3.58 10.43
CA PHE A 155 16.29 4.34 10.19
C PHE A 155 16.29 5.02 8.82
N ARG A 156 17.41 5.62 8.45
CA ARG A 156 17.59 6.24 7.12
C ARG A 156 17.50 5.22 6.01
N PHE A 157 18.18 4.09 6.14
CA PHE A 157 18.19 3.03 5.14
C PHE A 157 16.78 2.50 4.88
N LEU A 158 16.00 2.23 5.94
CA LEU A 158 14.61 1.80 5.81
C LEU A 158 13.75 2.87 5.11
N SER A 159 13.87 4.14 5.52
CA SER A 159 13.12 5.24 4.93
C SER A 159 13.45 5.47 3.45
N ASP A 160 14.74 5.45 3.09
CA ASP A 160 15.20 5.61 1.71
C ASP A 160 14.80 4.41 0.84
N SER A 161 14.88 3.19 1.36
CA SER A 161 14.47 1.97 0.66
C SER A 161 12.97 1.95 0.39
N LEU A 162 12.14 2.26 1.39
CA LEU A 162 10.69 2.39 1.23
C LEU A 162 10.32 3.50 0.25
N SER A 163 10.99 4.65 0.33
CA SER A 163 10.78 5.76 -0.61
C SER A 163 11.19 5.41 -2.05
N SER A 164 12.26 4.61 -2.21
CA SER A 164 12.70 4.13 -3.52
C SER A 164 11.65 3.21 -4.15
N VAL A 165 11.14 2.23 -3.40
CA VAL A 165 10.09 1.34 -3.90
C VAL A 165 8.81 2.11 -4.18
N GLN A 166 8.46 3.11 -3.35
CA GLN A 166 7.34 4.01 -3.66
C GLN A 166 7.57 4.74 -5.01
N GLY A 167 8.79 5.19 -5.30
CA GLY A 167 9.15 5.75 -6.61
C GLY A 167 9.01 4.75 -7.77
N ASP A 168 9.38 3.49 -7.55
CA ASP A 168 9.23 2.43 -8.55
C ASP A 168 7.76 2.10 -8.83
N LEU A 169 6.91 2.08 -7.79
CA LEU A 169 5.46 1.95 -7.93
C LEU A 169 4.87 3.08 -8.78
N LYS A 170 5.38 4.31 -8.64
CA LYS A 170 4.97 5.43 -9.51
C LYS A 170 5.29 5.16 -10.97
N ASN A 171 6.49 4.69 -11.27
CA ASN A 171 6.90 4.34 -12.62
C ASN A 171 6.03 3.21 -13.19
N GLU A 172 5.72 2.20 -12.38
CA GLU A 172 4.86 1.09 -12.78
C GLU A 172 3.41 1.54 -13.07
N MET A 173 2.86 2.45 -12.27
CA MET A 173 1.56 3.07 -12.55
C MET A 173 1.56 3.81 -13.89
N ASP A 174 2.59 4.63 -14.16
CA ASP A 174 2.71 5.37 -15.41
C ASP A 174 2.80 4.45 -16.64
N VAL A 175 3.51 3.31 -16.51
CA VAL A 175 3.57 2.27 -17.54
C VAL A 175 2.20 1.60 -17.71
N THR A 176 1.52 1.28 -16.61
CA THR A 176 0.19 0.66 -16.62
C THR A 176 -0.83 1.57 -17.32
N VAL A 177 -0.81 2.87 -17.06
CA VAL A 177 -1.67 3.86 -17.74
C VAL A 177 -1.37 3.92 -19.23
N LYS A 178 -0.09 3.88 -19.63
CA LYS A 178 0.29 3.80 -21.06
C LYS A 178 -0.21 2.52 -21.71
N GLN A 179 -0.15 1.38 -21.02
CA GLN A 179 -0.68 0.10 -21.50
C GLN A 179 -2.20 0.16 -21.69
N VAL A 180 -2.95 0.70 -20.73
CA VAL A 180 -4.40 0.92 -20.85
C VAL A 180 -4.75 1.75 -22.09
N ASN A 181 -4.01 2.85 -22.31
CA ASN A 181 -4.22 3.71 -23.48
C ASN A 181 -3.87 3.00 -24.80
N ALA A 182 -2.77 2.24 -24.83
CA ALA A 182 -2.36 1.48 -26.01
C ALA A 182 -3.36 0.38 -26.37
N LEU A 183 -3.82 -0.40 -25.39
CA LEU A 183 -4.86 -1.43 -25.57
C LEU A 183 -6.16 -0.80 -26.06
N SER A 184 -6.57 0.33 -25.47
CA SER A 184 -7.78 1.05 -25.90
C SER A 184 -7.69 1.53 -27.35
N GLN A 185 -6.51 1.99 -27.79
CA GLN A 185 -6.27 2.36 -29.19
C GLN A 185 -6.29 1.16 -30.13
N GLN A 186 -5.67 0.04 -29.75
CA GLN A 186 -5.70 -1.20 -30.52
C GLN A 186 -7.12 -1.71 -30.69
N ILE A 187 -7.92 -1.75 -29.62
CA ILE A 187 -9.32 -2.14 -29.67
C ILE A 187 -10.13 -1.22 -30.58
N ASN A 188 -9.91 0.09 -30.53
CA ASN A 188 -10.58 1.02 -31.43
C ASN A 188 -10.20 0.81 -32.90
N ASN A 189 -8.94 0.45 -33.19
CA ASN A 189 -8.52 0.11 -34.54
C ASN A 189 -9.21 -1.18 -35.03
N ILE A 190 -9.36 -2.18 -34.17
CA ILE A 190 -10.15 -3.38 -34.48
C ILE A 190 -11.63 -3.02 -34.73
N ASN A 191 -12.22 -2.14 -33.90
CA ASN A 191 -13.58 -1.65 -34.13
C ASN A 191 -13.76 -0.94 -35.49
N LYS A 192 -12.74 -0.21 -35.97
CA LYS A 192 -12.75 0.39 -37.31
C LYS A 192 -12.76 -0.68 -38.39
N GLN A 193 -11.88 -1.67 -38.29
CA GLN A 193 -11.80 -2.77 -39.26
C GLN A 193 -13.09 -3.61 -39.29
N ILE A 194 -13.68 -3.90 -38.13
CA ILE A 194 -15.00 -4.56 -38.03
C ILE A 194 -16.07 -3.71 -38.71
N GLY A 195 -16.07 -2.40 -38.44
CA GLY A 195 -17.00 -1.44 -39.03
C GLY A 195 -16.84 -1.27 -40.55
N GLU A 196 -15.71 -1.65 -41.14
CA GLU A 196 -15.47 -1.67 -42.58
C GLU A 196 -15.95 -2.98 -43.21
N ILE A 197 -15.83 -4.11 -42.51
CA ILE A 197 -16.15 -5.45 -43.05
C ILE A 197 -17.64 -5.79 -42.91
N GLU A 198 -18.23 -5.58 -41.73
CA GLU A 198 -19.59 -6.01 -41.42
C GLU A 198 -20.67 -5.39 -42.34
N PRO A 199 -20.64 -4.10 -42.72
CA PRO A 199 -21.68 -3.51 -43.57
C PRO A 199 -21.79 -4.14 -44.95
N HIS A 200 -20.76 -4.86 -45.40
CA HIS A 200 -20.75 -5.62 -46.65
C HIS A 200 -21.38 -7.02 -46.52
N GLY A 201 -21.81 -7.41 -45.32
CA GLY A 201 -22.44 -8.72 -45.03
C GLY A 201 -21.46 -9.83 -44.64
N TYR A 202 -20.16 -9.53 -44.55
CA TYR A 202 -19.13 -10.48 -44.10
C TYR A 202 -19.03 -10.50 -42.56
N LEU A 203 -18.50 -11.61 -42.02
CA LEU A 203 -18.20 -11.75 -40.60
C LEU A 203 -16.69 -11.68 -40.38
N ALA A 204 -16.26 -10.89 -39.41
CA ALA A 204 -14.86 -10.70 -39.07
C ALA A 204 -14.45 -11.53 -37.84
N ASN A 205 -14.62 -12.86 -37.91
CA ASN A 205 -14.41 -13.76 -36.76
C ASN A 205 -13.02 -13.61 -36.12
N ASP A 206 -11.96 -13.52 -36.92
CA ASP A 206 -10.59 -13.41 -36.42
C ASP A 206 -10.33 -12.05 -35.75
N LEU A 207 -10.99 -10.98 -36.23
CA LEU A 207 -10.94 -9.67 -35.58
C LEU A 207 -11.69 -9.68 -34.24
N TYR A 208 -12.78 -10.43 -34.13
CA TYR A 208 -13.46 -10.60 -32.84
C TYR A 208 -12.56 -11.33 -31.84
N ASP A 209 -11.84 -12.36 -32.27
CA ASP A 209 -10.89 -13.09 -31.41
C ASP A 209 -9.79 -12.17 -30.89
N GLU A 210 -9.15 -11.39 -31.77
CA GLU A 210 -8.10 -10.45 -31.35
C GLU A 210 -8.65 -9.32 -30.48
N ARG A 211 -9.84 -8.78 -30.80
CA ARG A 211 -10.54 -7.79 -29.95
C ARG A 211 -10.74 -8.36 -28.55
N ASP A 212 -11.24 -9.58 -28.45
CA ASP A 212 -11.58 -10.17 -27.17
C ASP A 212 -10.32 -10.49 -26.35
N ARG A 213 -9.22 -10.89 -26.99
CA ARG A 213 -7.90 -11.05 -26.34
C ARG A 213 -7.42 -9.72 -25.72
N LEU A 214 -7.51 -8.63 -26.49
CA LEU A 214 -7.13 -7.29 -26.02
C LEU A 214 -8.02 -6.79 -24.87
N VAL A 215 -9.32 -7.10 -24.92
CA VAL A 215 -10.26 -6.76 -23.84
C VAL A 215 -9.97 -7.57 -22.58
N ASP A 216 -9.64 -8.85 -22.72
CA ASP A 216 -9.26 -9.72 -21.60
C ASP A 216 -7.97 -9.18 -20.93
N GLU A 217 -6.97 -8.74 -21.71
CA GLU A 217 -5.76 -8.08 -21.20
C GLU A 217 -6.08 -6.75 -20.49
N LEU A 218 -6.94 -5.91 -21.07
CA LEU A 218 -7.38 -4.65 -20.48
C LEU A 218 -8.12 -4.86 -19.15
N SER A 219 -8.91 -5.94 -19.03
CA SER A 219 -9.68 -6.25 -17.81
C SER A 219 -8.81 -6.51 -16.58
N GLN A 220 -7.57 -6.97 -16.75
CA GLN A 220 -6.62 -7.15 -15.64
C GLN A 220 -6.16 -5.80 -15.09
N LEU A 221 -6.04 -4.78 -15.95
CA LEU A 221 -5.49 -3.48 -15.60
C LEU A 221 -6.52 -2.58 -14.91
N VAL A 222 -7.73 -2.52 -15.45
CA VAL A 222 -8.82 -1.64 -15.00
C VAL A 222 -10.16 -2.36 -15.07
N ASN A 223 -11.10 -1.98 -14.19
CA ASN A 223 -12.44 -2.55 -14.17
C ASN A 223 -13.27 -2.01 -15.35
N ILE A 224 -13.70 -2.92 -16.23
CA ILE A 224 -14.36 -2.57 -17.49
C ILE A 224 -15.69 -3.30 -17.67
N LYS A 225 -16.58 -2.66 -18.40
CA LYS A 225 -17.82 -3.24 -18.93
C LYS A 225 -17.88 -3.02 -20.43
N THR A 226 -18.13 -4.10 -21.16
CA THR A 226 -18.29 -4.07 -22.61
C THR A 226 -19.75 -4.01 -23.00
N SER A 227 -20.08 -3.19 -24.00
CA SER A 227 -21.39 -3.16 -24.65
C SER A 227 -21.24 -3.19 -26.18
N THR A 228 -22.19 -3.81 -26.87
CA THR A 228 -22.14 -3.97 -28.33
C THR A 228 -22.92 -2.87 -29.04
N VAL A 229 -22.38 -2.43 -30.18
CA VAL A 229 -23.01 -1.46 -31.08
C VAL A 229 -22.98 -2.05 -32.49
N GLY A 230 -24.14 -2.18 -33.13
CA GLY A 230 -24.23 -2.70 -34.49
C GLY A 230 -23.49 -1.82 -35.50
N SER A 231 -22.87 -2.43 -36.50
CA SER A 231 -22.12 -1.69 -37.54
C SER A 231 -23.01 -1.05 -38.62
N GLY A 232 -24.29 -1.43 -38.69
CA GLY A 232 -25.25 -0.91 -39.66
C GLY A 232 -25.05 -1.47 -41.08
N GLY A 233 -25.71 -0.86 -42.06
CA GLY A 233 -25.65 -1.31 -43.46
C GLY A 233 -26.32 -2.68 -43.68
N ASN A 234 -25.74 -3.50 -44.55
CA ASN A 234 -26.18 -4.88 -44.80
C ASN A 234 -25.47 -5.88 -43.87
N SER A 235 -25.22 -5.49 -42.61
CA SER A 235 -24.61 -6.38 -41.63
C SER A 235 -25.42 -7.65 -41.43
N SER A 236 -24.73 -8.79 -41.40
CA SER A 236 -25.35 -10.08 -41.11
C SER A 236 -26.04 -10.06 -39.75
N SER A 237 -27.18 -10.75 -39.61
CA SER A 237 -27.96 -10.79 -38.36
C SER A 237 -27.23 -11.44 -37.18
N ILE A 238 -26.12 -12.14 -37.47
CA ILE A 238 -25.26 -12.82 -36.50
C ILE A 238 -23.94 -12.08 -36.26
N ALA A 239 -23.79 -10.87 -36.79
CA ALA A 239 -22.63 -10.02 -36.53
C ALA A 239 -22.62 -9.55 -35.07
N GLU A 240 -21.46 -9.59 -34.41
CA GLU A 240 -21.31 -9.17 -33.01
C GLU A 240 -21.25 -7.64 -32.87
N GLY A 241 -20.88 -6.93 -33.95
CA GLY A 241 -20.75 -5.48 -33.94
C GLY A 241 -19.44 -5.00 -33.30
N LYS A 242 -19.40 -3.69 -33.08
CA LYS A 242 -18.28 -2.98 -32.44
C LYS A 242 -18.48 -2.94 -30.93
N PHE A 243 -17.38 -2.88 -30.16
CA PHE A 243 -17.43 -2.83 -28.70
C PHE A 243 -17.19 -1.42 -28.16
N THR A 244 -18.12 -0.94 -27.35
CA THR A 244 -17.91 0.19 -26.44
C THR A 244 -17.37 -0.33 -25.12
N ILE A 245 -16.29 0.28 -24.63
CA ILE A 245 -15.63 -0.09 -23.38
C ILE A 245 -15.79 1.05 -22.39
N ASP A 246 -16.53 0.76 -21.32
CA ASP A 246 -16.75 1.68 -20.21
C ASP A 246 -15.95 1.22 -18.99
N MET A 247 -15.29 2.16 -18.31
CA MET A 247 -14.83 1.94 -16.95
C MET A 247 -16.03 1.98 -16.01
N VAL A 248 -16.08 1.02 -15.08
CA VAL A 248 -17.16 0.88 -14.11
C VAL A 248 -16.63 0.78 -12.69
N ASP A 249 -17.48 1.13 -11.73
CA ASP A 249 -17.26 0.78 -10.33
C ASP A 249 -17.71 -0.67 -10.03
N ASP A 250 -17.51 -1.13 -8.80
CA ASP A 250 -17.91 -2.47 -8.35
C ASP A 250 -19.43 -2.72 -8.43
N SER A 251 -20.24 -1.66 -8.41
CA SER A 251 -21.69 -1.74 -8.60
C SER A 251 -22.09 -1.84 -10.08
N GLY A 252 -21.12 -1.78 -10.99
CA GLY A 252 -21.32 -1.78 -12.43
C GLY A 252 -21.83 -0.45 -12.98
N ARG A 253 -21.75 0.63 -12.20
CA ARG A 253 -22.09 1.98 -12.63
C ARG A 253 -20.94 2.54 -13.45
N LYS A 254 -21.30 3.14 -14.59
CA LYS A 254 -20.36 3.77 -15.50
C LYS A 254 -19.68 4.97 -14.86
N ILE A 255 -18.36 4.93 -14.84
CA ILE A 255 -17.48 6.05 -14.48
C ILE A 255 -17.25 6.89 -15.74
N GLY A 256 -16.83 6.25 -16.83
CA GLY A 256 -16.58 6.92 -18.11
C GLY A 256 -16.26 5.92 -19.22
N THR A 257 -16.15 6.41 -20.46
CA THR A 257 -15.90 5.57 -21.65
C THR A 257 -14.45 5.65 -22.08
N LEU A 258 -13.76 4.51 -22.18
CA LEU A 258 -12.41 4.40 -22.74
C LEU A 258 -12.46 4.36 -24.27
N VAL A 259 -13.33 3.53 -24.82
CA VAL A 259 -13.50 3.35 -26.27
C VAL A 259 -14.98 3.49 -26.62
N ASP A 260 -15.30 4.45 -27.47
CA ASP A 260 -16.66 4.65 -27.98
C ASP A 260 -16.79 4.04 -29.38
N ALA A 261 -17.56 2.95 -29.51
CA ALA A 261 -17.79 2.27 -30.78
C ALA A 261 -18.68 3.04 -31.77
N SER A 262 -19.49 3.98 -31.29
CA SER A 262 -20.36 4.80 -32.13
C SER A 262 -19.57 5.91 -32.80
N SER A 263 -18.71 6.61 -32.04
CA SER A 263 -17.88 7.70 -32.57
C SER A 263 -16.49 7.26 -33.05
N LEU A 264 -16.09 6.00 -32.78
CA LEU A 264 -14.77 5.43 -33.09
C LEU A 264 -13.61 6.25 -32.51
N ARG A 265 -13.83 6.79 -31.30
CA ARG A 265 -12.88 7.61 -30.55
C ARG A 265 -12.43 6.90 -29.27
N VAL A 266 -11.21 7.24 -28.86
CA VAL A 266 -10.61 6.75 -27.61
C VAL A 266 -10.39 7.95 -26.70
N ASN A 267 -10.78 7.82 -25.44
CA ASN A 267 -10.45 8.78 -24.41
C ASN A 267 -9.21 8.30 -23.66
N SER A 268 -8.21 9.17 -23.53
CA SER A 268 -6.97 8.83 -22.82
C SER A 268 -7.20 8.85 -21.31
N LEU A 269 -6.75 7.80 -20.63
CA LEU A 269 -6.61 7.75 -19.18
C LEU A 269 -5.30 8.45 -18.77
N SER A 270 -5.36 9.28 -17.73
CA SER A 270 -4.17 9.87 -17.09
C SER A 270 -4.39 10.04 -15.59
N LEU A 271 -3.34 9.99 -14.79
CA LEU A 271 -3.40 10.21 -13.34
C LEU A 271 -3.12 11.67 -13.02
N GLU A 272 -3.82 12.21 -12.04
CA GLU A 272 -3.58 13.54 -11.48
C GLU A 272 -2.84 13.41 -10.16
N TYR A 273 -1.74 14.14 -10.02
CA TYR A 273 -0.93 14.17 -8.81
C TYR A 273 -1.06 15.52 -8.13
N ARG A 274 -1.14 15.51 -6.80
CA ARG A 274 -1.15 16.74 -6.02
C ARG A 274 0.27 17.30 -5.90
N ALA A 275 0.42 18.61 -6.08
CA ALA A 275 1.73 19.26 -6.13
C ALA A 275 2.46 19.34 -4.77
N ASP A 276 1.73 19.25 -3.66
CA ASP A 276 2.23 19.33 -2.28
C ASP A 276 2.78 17.99 -1.77
N THR A 277 2.06 16.90 -1.99
CA THR A 277 2.39 15.56 -1.50
C THR A 277 3.03 14.68 -2.55
N GLY A 278 2.80 14.97 -3.84
CA GLY A 278 3.19 14.10 -4.95
C GLY A 278 2.31 12.86 -5.13
N LEU A 279 1.30 12.67 -4.27
CA LEU A 279 0.40 11.52 -4.27
C LEU A 279 -0.73 11.68 -5.30
N VAL A 280 -1.38 10.56 -5.63
CA VAL A 280 -2.49 10.53 -6.59
C VAL A 280 -3.71 11.22 -5.98
N ASP A 281 -4.24 12.24 -6.65
CA ASP A 281 -5.44 12.98 -6.24
C ASP A 281 -6.69 12.47 -6.97
N GLY A 282 -6.50 12.03 -8.21
CA GLY A 282 -7.59 11.57 -9.06
C GLY A 282 -7.05 11.10 -10.41
N PHE A 283 -7.95 10.96 -11.37
CA PHE A 283 -7.61 10.57 -12.72
C PHE A 283 -8.51 11.30 -13.72
N LYS A 284 -7.98 11.53 -14.93
CA LYS A 284 -8.76 12.03 -16.05
C LYS A 284 -9.01 10.94 -17.07
N LEU A 285 -10.21 10.98 -17.62
CA LEU A 285 -10.58 10.22 -18.81
C LEU A 285 -11.00 11.21 -19.90
N GLY A 286 -10.13 11.41 -20.89
CA GLY A 286 -10.24 12.53 -21.81
C GLY A 286 -10.16 13.86 -21.05
N ASP A 287 -11.17 14.71 -21.20
CA ASP A 287 -11.24 16.03 -20.55
C ASP A 287 -11.93 15.99 -19.17
N THR A 288 -12.51 14.86 -18.77
CA THR A 288 -13.28 14.74 -17.52
C THR A 288 -12.38 14.23 -16.40
N SER A 289 -12.34 14.96 -15.28
CA SER A 289 -11.63 14.56 -14.06
C SER A 289 -12.56 13.82 -13.10
N PHE A 290 -12.02 12.80 -12.44
CA PHE A 290 -12.69 11.95 -11.47
C PHE A 290 -11.82 11.85 -10.21
N GLY A 291 -12.48 11.88 -9.05
CA GLY A 291 -11.80 11.63 -7.79
C GLY A 291 -11.41 10.16 -7.64
N ILE A 292 -10.33 9.89 -6.91
CA ILE A 292 -9.81 8.53 -6.79
C ILE A 292 -10.79 7.54 -6.14
N GLY A 293 -11.70 8.02 -5.28
CA GLY A 293 -12.73 7.22 -4.64
C GLY A 293 -13.74 6.58 -5.61
N SER A 294 -13.84 7.04 -6.86
CA SER A 294 -14.67 6.35 -7.86
C SER A 294 -14.05 5.05 -8.37
N MET A 295 -12.73 4.89 -8.26
CA MET A 295 -12.06 3.62 -8.54
C MET A 295 -12.06 2.77 -7.27
N GLN A 296 -12.96 1.81 -7.17
CA GLN A 296 -12.99 0.85 -6.04
C GLN A 296 -11.90 -0.22 -6.21
N ALA A 297 -11.69 -1.08 -5.20
CA ALA A 297 -10.61 -2.06 -5.05
C ALA A 297 -10.60 -3.16 -6.14
N SER A 298 -10.29 -2.78 -7.37
CA SER A 298 -10.49 -3.58 -8.59
C SER A 298 -9.48 -3.17 -9.67
N GLY A 299 -8.82 -4.16 -10.30
CA GLY A 299 -7.77 -3.97 -11.31
C GLY A 299 -6.38 -3.64 -10.77
N LYS A 300 -5.35 -3.98 -11.56
CA LYS A 300 -3.93 -3.75 -11.24
C LYS A 300 -3.63 -2.28 -10.95
N LEU A 301 -4.19 -1.35 -11.73
CA LEU A 301 -3.92 0.08 -11.55
C LEU A 301 -4.35 0.56 -10.16
N ARG A 302 -5.51 0.10 -9.66
CA ARG A 302 -5.98 0.47 -8.31
C ARG A 302 -5.07 -0.11 -7.24
N GLY A 303 -4.65 -1.37 -7.36
CA GLY A 303 -3.76 -1.99 -6.38
C GLY A 303 -2.42 -1.27 -6.28
N LEU A 304 -1.85 -0.82 -7.41
CA LEU A 304 -0.65 0.02 -7.42
C LEU A 304 -0.88 1.40 -6.77
N ILE A 305 -2.04 2.03 -6.99
CA ILE A 305 -2.40 3.31 -6.37
C ILE A 305 -2.54 3.16 -4.85
N ASP A 306 -3.19 2.10 -4.37
CA ASP A 306 -3.35 1.83 -2.95
C ASP A 306 -2.02 1.53 -2.26
N SER A 307 -1.07 0.91 -2.98
CA SER A 307 0.30 0.72 -2.50
C SER A 307 1.09 2.02 -2.47
N TYR A 308 1.08 2.79 -3.58
CA TYR A 308 1.85 4.03 -3.73
C TYR A 308 1.39 5.15 -2.80
N GLY A 309 0.08 5.36 -2.73
CA GLY A 309 -0.56 6.41 -1.96
C GLY A 309 -1.48 7.32 -2.76
N PHE A 310 -2.60 7.68 -2.15
CA PHE A 310 -3.59 8.58 -2.72
C PHE A 310 -4.14 9.56 -1.68
N MET A 311 -4.70 10.65 -2.17
CA MET A 311 -5.37 11.65 -1.36
C MET A 311 -6.88 11.42 -1.41
N GLU A 312 -7.51 11.35 -0.24
CA GLU A 312 -8.97 11.41 -0.12
C GLU A 312 -9.35 12.67 0.65
N GLY A 313 -9.69 13.73 -0.10
CA GLY A 313 -9.84 15.08 0.47
C GLY A 313 -8.49 15.60 0.97
N ASN A 314 -8.32 15.70 2.29
CA ASN A 314 -7.06 16.11 2.93
C ASN A 314 -6.32 14.96 3.62
N ALA A 315 -6.89 13.75 3.64
CA ALA A 315 -6.24 12.59 4.23
C ALA A 315 -5.31 11.93 3.19
N GLN A 316 -4.09 11.63 3.64
CA GLN A 316 -3.12 10.81 2.91
C GLN A 316 -3.36 9.35 3.30
N ASN A 317 -3.63 8.50 2.31
CA ASN A 317 -3.87 7.08 2.49
C ASN A 317 -2.91 6.26 1.63
N GLY A 318 -2.59 5.04 2.05
CA GLY A 318 -1.92 4.04 1.24
C GLY A 318 -0.79 3.33 1.98
N LEU A 319 -0.42 2.13 1.51
CA LEU A 319 0.45 1.23 2.25
C LEU A 319 1.83 1.82 2.56
N TYR A 320 2.54 2.32 1.54
CA TYR A 320 3.86 2.93 1.73
C TYR A 320 3.82 4.25 2.50
N PRO A 321 2.91 5.20 2.18
CA PRO A 321 2.69 6.40 2.99
C PRO A 321 2.48 6.10 4.47
N ASP A 322 1.64 5.11 4.78
CA ASP A 322 1.32 4.75 6.15
C ASP A 322 2.55 4.15 6.84
N MET A 323 3.27 3.22 6.21
CA MET A 323 4.49 2.64 6.76
C MET A 323 5.59 3.69 7.01
N LEU A 324 5.78 4.63 6.07
CA LEU A 324 6.72 5.74 6.24
C LEU A 324 6.35 6.61 7.45
N ASN A 325 5.06 6.89 7.65
CA ASN A 325 4.57 7.64 8.80
C ASN A 325 4.79 6.88 10.14
N HIS A 326 4.62 5.56 10.15
CA HIS A 326 4.95 4.72 11.31
C HIS A 326 6.45 4.83 11.64
N LEU A 327 7.31 4.70 10.63
CA LEU A 327 8.76 4.79 10.79
C LEU A 327 9.21 6.18 11.29
N ASP A 328 8.65 7.23 10.70
CA ASP A 328 8.90 8.62 11.08
C ASP A 328 8.47 8.92 12.52
N THR A 329 7.29 8.44 12.91
CA THR A 329 6.80 8.60 14.29
C THR A 329 7.70 7.90 15.28
N VAL A 330 8.11 6.66 14.99
CA VAL A 330 9.03 5.91 15.85
C VAL A 330 10.37 6.63 15.99
N ALA A 331 10.96 7.08 14.88
CA ALA A 331 12.23 7.80 14.88
C ALA A 331 12.14 9.12 15.69
N PHE A 332 11.04 9.85 15.55
CA PHE A 332 10.81 11.09 16.29
C PHE A 332 10.70 10.85 17.79
N GLU A 333 9.82 9.97 18.23
CA GLU A 333 9.59 9.69 19.65
C GLU A 333 10.84 9.05 20.30
N PHE A 334 11.59 8.26 19.53
CA PHE A 334 12.91 7.72 19.92
C PHE A 334 13.94 8.82 20.17
N ALA A 335 14.06 9.78 19.25
CA ALA A 335 14.94 10.92 19.44
C ALA A 335 14.57 11.70 20.70
N GLN A 336 13.28 12.00 20.87
CA GLN A 336 12.80 12.84 21.97
C GLN A 336 13.02 12.20 23.33
N GLU A 337 12.66 10.92 23.51
CA GLU A 337 12.82 10.28 24.82
C GLU A 337 14.31 10.11 25.18
N ILE A 338 15.17 9.76 24.22
CA ILE A 338 16.60 9.67 24.48
C ILE A 338 17.18 11.05 24.80
N ASN A 339 16.83 12.07 24.03
CA ASN A 339 17.27 13.45 24.28
C ASN A 339 16.82 13.93 25.64
N ARG A 340 15.56 13.69 26.03
CA ARG A 340 15.03 14.09 27.34
C ARG A 340 15.84 13.50 28.50
N VAL A 341 16.20 12.23 28.43
CA VAL A 341 17.03 11.59 29.47
C VAL A 341 18.49 12.07 29.38
N HIS A 342 19.04 12.21 28.18
CA HIS A 342 20.41 12.64 27.99
C HIS A 342 20.63 14.08 28.47
N GLU A 343 19.73 15.00 28.13
CA GLU A 343 19.74 16.40 28.56
C GLU A 343 19.60 16.55 30.07
N SER A 344 18.91 15.62 30.75
CA SER A 344 18.80 15.62 32.22
C SER A 344 20.09 15.19 32.94
N GLY A 345 21.02 14.56 32.22
CA GLY A 345 22.30 14.10 32.75
C GLY A 345 23.40 15.15 32.67
N TRP A 346 24.53 14.82 33.30
CA TRP A 346 25.76 15.61 33.26
C TRP A 346 26.80 14.92 32.40
N SER A 347 27.35 15.68 31.46
CA SER A 347 28.48 15.30 30.61
C SER A 347 29.82 15.67 31.27
N ILE A 348 30.92 15.09 30.80
CA ILE A 348 32.26 15.43 31.34
C ILE A 348 32.58 16.89 31.06
N SER A 349 32.22 17.40 29.88
CA SER A 349 32.41 18.81 29.53
C SER A 349 31.57 19.74 30.40
N SER A 350 30.32 19.37 30.72
CA SER A 350 29.46 20.14 31.65
C SER A 350 30.05 20.15 33.07
N MET A 351 30.63 19.03 33.52
CA MET A 351 31.29 18.94 34.83
C MET A 351 32.59 19.76 34.91
N GLU A 352 33.41 19.74 33.85
CA GLU A 352 34.64 20.53 33.77
C GLU A 352 34.38 22.05 33.73
N ASN A 353 33.29 22.46 33.08
CA ASN A 353 32.89 23.86 32.98
C ASN A 353 32.11 24.37 34.21
N GLY A 354 31.68 23.47 35.10
CA GLY A 354 30.90 23.82 36.30
C GLY A 354 29.48 24.34 36.02
N GLU A 355 29.00 24.20 34.78
CA GLU A 355 27.65 24.60 34.33
C GLU A 355 26.96 23.43 33.65
N HIS A 356 25.67 23.23 33.95
CA HIS A 356 24.88 22.20 33.30
C HIS A 356 24.56 22.59 31.86
N THR A 357 25.34 22.08 30.92
CA THR A 357 25.01 22.15 29.49
C THR A 357 24.23 20.92 29.07
N ALA A 358 23.00 21.13 28.58
CA ALA A 358 22.14 20.10 28.03
C ALA A 358 22.50 19.83 26.56
N PHE A 359 23.16 18.70 26.29
CA PHE A 359 23.44 18.24 24.93
C PHE A 359 22.35 17.28 24.45
N LYS A 360 21.91 17.42 23.20
CA LYS A 360 21.06 16.41 22.55
C LYS A 360 21.91 15.24 22.10
N PHE A 361 21.39 14.02 22.21
CA PHE A 361 22.08 12.84 21.68
C PHE A 361 21.78 12.65 20.19
N PHE A 362 20.51 12.78 19.81
CA PHE A 362 20.03 12.70 18.44
C PHE A 362 19.51 14.06 17.97
N GLU A 363 19.69 14.34 16.70
CA GLU A 363 19.13 15.51 16.03
C GLU A 363 18.57 15.14 14.67
N PHE A 364 17.87 16.09 14.07
CA PHE A 364 17.42 15.99 12.69
C PHE A 364 18.19 17.02 11.87
N LYS A 365 18.68 16.62 10.69
CA LYS A 365 19.44 17.53 9.81
C LYS A 365 18.65 18.76 9.33
N ASN A 366 17.33 18.79 9.52
CA ASN A 366 16.48 19.94 9.23
C ASN A 366 15.65 20.32 10.47
N THR A 367 15.48 21.61 10.72
CA THR A 367 14.75 22.19 11.86
C THR A 367 13.22 22.14 11.73
N ASP A 368 12.69 21.73 10.57
CA ASP A 368 11.24 21.70 10.31
C ASP A 368 10.50 20.52 10.97
N ILE A 369 11.25 19.57 11.57
CA ILE A 369 10.68 18.43 12.27
C ILE A 369 10.25 18.85 13.67
N THR A 370 8.95 18.79 13.92
CA THR A 370 8.30 19.21 15.17
C THR A 370 7.29 18.17 15.62
N ALA A 371 6.74 18.30 16.82
CA ALA A 371 5.70 17.40 17.32
C ALA A 371 4.47 17.33 16.38
N ASP A 372 4.17 18.44 15.69
CA ASP A 372 3.06 18.56 14.74
C ASP A 372 3.42 18.12 13.32
N ASN A 373 4.72 18.04 12.98
CA ASN A 373 5.20 17.62 11.67
C ASN A 373 6.37 16.64 11.80
N LYS A 374 6.04 15.34 11.84
CA LYS A 374 7.01 14.24 11.96
C LYS A 374 7.51 13.74 10.60
N LYS A 375 7.05 14.30 9.48
CA LYS A 375 7.35 13.82 8.13
C LYS A 375 8.86 13.84 7.84
N ASN A 376 9.38 12.75 7.30
CA ASN A 376 10.80 12.51 7.02
C ASN A 376 11.72 12.47 8.26
N ALA A 377 11.18 12.32 9.47
CA ALA A 377 11.99 12.20 10.68
C ALA A 377 13.00 11.06 10.55
N ALA A 378 12.60 9.87 10.08
CA ALA A 378 13.51 8.73 9.94
C ALA A 378 14.63 8.97 8.92
N LYS A 379 14.31 9.68 7.83
CA LYS A 379 15.28 10.04 6.78
C LYS A 379 16.31 11.09 7.23
N LEU A 380 15.92 11.98 8.12
CA LEU A 380 16.76 13.08 8.59
C LEU A 380 17.41 12.82 9.95
N PHE A 381 17.08 11.68 10.57
CA PHE A 381 17.57 11.26 11.87
C PHE A 381 19.09 11.03 11.85
N THR A 382 19.79 11.65 12.81
CA THR A 382 21.25 11.56 12.94
C THR A 382 21.69 11.77 14.39
N VAL A 383 22.93 11.41 14.72
CA VAL A 383 23.53 11.75 16.01
C VAL A 383 23.94 13.22 15.98
N SER A 384 23.75 13.93 17.10
CA SER A 384 24.03 15.36 17.15
C SER A 384 25.47 15.70 16.83
N ALA A 385 25.69 16.83 16.15
CA ALA A 385 27.03 17.32 15.84
C ALA A 385 27.91 17.44 17.11
N ASP A 386 27.32 17.83 18.23
CA ASP A 386 28.01 17.98 19.52
C ASP A 386 28.57 16.64 20.04
N ILE A 387 27.84 15.54 19.88
CA ILE A 387 28.26 14.20 20.30
C ILE A 387 29.23 13.57 19.30
N VAL A 388 29.11 13.93 18.02
CA VAL A 388 30.07 13.49 17.00
C VAL A 388 31.44 14.13 17.22
N GLN A 389 31.46 15.44 17.53
CA GLN A 389 32.69 16.21 17.73
C GLN A 389 33.41 15.87 19.04
N SER A 390 32.69 15.62 20.14
CA SER A 390 33.30 15.26 21.42
C SER A 390 32.56 14.12 22.13
N LEU A 391 33.33 13.10 22.53
CA LEU A 391 32.84 11.98 23.34
C LEU A 391 32.49 12.40 24.77
N ASP A 392 33.04 13.51 25.24
CA ASP A 392 32.87 14.01 26.59
C ASP A 392 31.51 14.68 26.79
N ASN A 393 30.85 15.06 25.71
CA ASN A 393 29.49 15.59 25.68
C ASN A 393 28.42 14.51 25.96
N ILE A 394 28.78 13.22 25.96
CA ILE A 394 27.85 12.14 26.34
C ILE A 394 27.57 12.22 27.86
N ALA A 395 26.32 12.48 28.21
CA ALA A 395 25.87 12.68 29.59
C ALA A 395 25.63 11.35 30.31
N ALA A 396 26.63 10.88 31.06
CA ALA A 396 26.60 9.59 31.74
C ALA A 396 26.28 9.68 33.25
N SER A 397 26.53 10.83 33.88
CA SER A 397 26.27 11.04 35.31
C SER A 397 24.87 11.62 35.53
N GLY A 398 24.17 11.10 36.54
CA GLY A 398 22.84 11.58 36.92
C GLY A 398 22.91 12.65 38.01
N TYR A 399 21.77 13.30 38.25
CA TYR A 399 21.63 14.19 39.39
C TYR A 399 21.71 13.39 40.69
N ASN A 400 22.61 13.80 41.59
CA ASN A 400 22.87 13.11 42.84
C ASN A 400 21.62 13.17 43.74
N LYS A 401 20.90 12.05 43.89
CA LYS A 401 19.76 11.91 44.80
C LYS A 401 20.24 12.11 46.25
N GLY A 402 20.02 13.31 46.79
CA GLY A 402 19.89 13.55 48.23
C GLY A 402 20.96 14.43 48.89
N ILE A 403 20.56 15.66 49.25
CA ILE A 403 21.11 16.36 50.42
C ILE A 403 19.92 16.93 51.21
N ILE A 404 19.75 16.45 52.45
CA ILE A 404 18.86 17.06 53.46
C ILE A 404 19.60 18.30 54.00
N THR A 405 19.11 19.50 53.68
CA THR A 405 19.66 20.75 54.22
C THR A 405 19.12 20.98 55.62
N THR A 406 19.89 20.64 56.66
CA THR A 406 19.52 20.96 58.05
C THR A 406 20.08 22.35 58.41
N GLY A 407 19.23 23.33 58.63
CA GLY A 407 19.58 24.58 59.31
C GLY A 407 19.16 24.50 60.78
N GLU A 408 19.96 24.97 61.72
CA GLU A 408 19.54 25.19 63.11
C GLU A 408 19.44 26.69 63.37
N PHE A 409 18.27 27.14 63.84
CA PHE A 409 18.05 28.53 64.25
C PHE A 409 18.11 28.63 65.78
N HIS A 410 18.73 29.69 66.29
CA HIS A 410 18.59 30.15 67.69
C HIS A 410 18.18 31.62 67.67
N GLY A 411 16.90 31.92 67.87
CA GLY A 411 16.40 33.28 67.99
C GLY A 411 16.52 33.79 69.43
N TYR A 412 17.29 34.85 69.66
CA TYR A 412 17.23 35.61 70.92
C TYR A 412 16.23 36.76 70.77
N ASN A 413 14.94 36.44 70.90
CA ASN A 413 13.97 37.31 71.58
C ASN A 413 12.60 36.61 71.71
N SER A 414 12.20 36.37 72.96
CA SER A 414 10.82 36.21 73.43
C SER A 414 9.90 35.17 72.78
N VAL A 415 10.41 34.28 71.93
CA VAL A 415 9.69 33.09 71.41
C VAL A 415 10.54 31.88 71.77
N GLU A 416 9.88 30.79 72.16
CA GLU A 416 10.44 29.60 72.80
C GLU A 416 11.70 29.03 72.10
N ASN A 417 12.56 28.37 72.87
CA ASN A 417 13.75 27.66 72.40
C ASN A 417 13.36 26.54 71.42
N VAL A 418 13.37 26.85 70.13
CA VAL A 418 12.85 25.98 69.07
C VAL A 418 13.88 25.87 67.94
N SER A 419 14.11 24.66 67.44
CA SER A 419 14.94 24.42 66.24
C SER A 419 14.07 24.00 65.07
N VAL A 420 14.24 24.63 63.91
CA VAL A 420 13.46 24.33 62.69
C VAL A 420 14.35 23.69 61.63
N THR A 421 14.02 22.48 61.19
CA THR A 421 14.70 21.76 60.10
C THR A 421 13.87 21.83 58.83
N VAL A 422 14.45 22.19 57.70
CA VAL A 422 13.80 22.13 56.38
C VAL A 422 14.24 20.88 55.64
N GLN A 423 13.34 20.22 54.91
CA GLN A 423 13.63 19.05 54.09
C GLN A 423 13.09 19.28 52.68
N SER A 424 13.92 19.03 51.67
CA SER A 424 13.48 18.99 50.28
C SER A 424 13.40 17.53 49.82
N THR A 425 12.27 17.18 49.22
CA THR A 425 12.04 15.87 48.60
C THR A 425 11.59 16.09 47.16
N VAL A 426 11.95 15.22 46.24
CA VAL A 426 11.41 15.25 44.87
C VAL A 426 10.44 14.08 44.75
N ASP A 427 9.20 14.36 44.33
CA ASP A 427 8.19 13.32 44.17
C ASP A 427 8.45 12.45 42.92
N ALA A 428 7.62 11.41 42.73
CA ALA A 428 7.77 10.45 41.63
C ALA A 428 7.63 11.10 40.24
N ASP A 429 7.04 12.28 40.17
CA ASP A 429 6.80 13.06 38.95
C ASP A 429 7.89 14.12 38.71
N GLY A 430 8.93 14.16 39.56
CA GLY A 430 10.06 15.07 39.42
C GLY A 430 9.81 16.47 39.97
N VAL A 431 8.71 16.71 40.70
CA VAL A 431 8.40 18.01 41.29
C VAL A 431 9.06 18.13 42.66
N GLN A 432 9.76 19.25 42.88
CA GLN A 432 10.45 19.53 44.13
C GLN A 432 9.44 19.99 45.20
N GLN A 433 9.40 19.26 46.30
CA GLN A 433 8.57 19.51 47.47
C GLN A 433 9.46 19.91 48.65
N PHE A 434 9.05 20.90 49.42
CA PHE A 434 9.71 21.36 50.63
C PHE A 434 8.80 21.10 51.84
N THR A 435 9.37 20.67 52.95
CA THR A 435 8.69 20.56 54.25
C THR A 435 9.59 21.16 55.32
N TYR A 436 9.02 21.61 56.44
CA TYR A 436 9.76 21.98 57.64
C TYR A 436 9.28 21.20 58.85
N LYS A 437 10.17 20.99 59.81
CA LYS A 437 9.93 20.38 61.10
C LYS A 437 10.41 21.30 62.20
N ILE A 438 9.58 21.49 63.21
CA ILE A 438 9.84 22.33 64.37
C ILE A 438 10.09 21.41 65.56
N TYR A 439 11.17 21.61 66.31
CA TYR A 439 11.55 20.82 67.48
C TYR A 439 11.75 21.71 68.70
N ASP A 440 11.41 21.19 69.89
CA ASP A 440 11.73 21.81 71.18
C ASP A 440 13.23 21.63 71.47
N ALA A 441 13.98 22.74 71.51
CA ALA A 441 15.44 22.72 71.65
C ALA A 441 15.90 22.50 73.10
N VAL A 442 15.00 22.45 74.10
CA VAL A 442 15.34 22.30 75.52
C VAL A 442 15.42 20.83 75.95
N LYS A 443 14.74 19.91 75.25
CA LYS A 443 14.69 18.48 75.60
C LYS A 443 15.69 17.65 74.82
N SER A 444 16.31 16.69 75.49
CA SER A 444 17.20 15.70 74.86
C SER A 444 16.66 14.28 75.07
N PRO A 445 16.34 13.53 73.99
CA PRO A 445 16.45 13.91 72.58
C PRO A 445 15.40 14.95 72.15
N LYS A 446 15.72 15.74 71.10
CA LYS A 446 14.85 16.81 70.57
C LYS A 446 13.46 16.24 70.26
N GLN A 447 12.42 16.85 70.82
CA GLN A 447 11.03 16.40 70.62
C GLN A 447 10.42 17.17 69.45
N GLU A 448 9.91 16.45 68.44
CA GLU A 448 9.19 17.06 67.31
C GLU A 448 7.91 17.73 67.82
N MET A 449 7.75 19.02 67.56
CA MET A 449 6.59 19.83 67.93
C MET A 449 5.59 19.94 66.79
N LYS A 450 6.08 20.10 65.55
CA LYS A 450 5.25 20.29 64.36
C LYS A 450 6.00 19.86 63.10
N THR A 451 5.26 19.31 62.14
CA THR A 451 5.73 19.09 60.76
C THR A 451 4.77 19.79 59.81
N SER A 452 5.30 20.47 58.79
CA SER A 452 4.51 21.18 57.79
C SER A 452 3.91 20.25 56.74
N GLY A 453 2.96 20.77 55.96
CA GLY A 453 2.61 20.20 54.66
C GLY A 453 3.71 20.37 53.62
N ASN A 454 3.50 19.80 52.44
CA ASN A 454 4.41 19.94 51.30
C ASN A 454 4.21 21.30 50.63
N PHE A 455 5.31 22.00 50.34
CA PHE A 455 5.34 23.25 49.59
C PHE A 455 6.03 23.02 48.25
N THR A 456 5.48 23.57 47.18
CA THR A 456 6.00 23.39 45.80
C THR A 456 7.03 24.45 45.39
N SER A 457 7.28 25.47 46.22
CA SER A 457 8.29 26.51 45.99
C SER A 457 8.91 27.00 47.31
N LEU A 458 10.13 27.56 47.22
CA LEU A 458 10.79 28.19 48.37
C LEU A 458 10.03 29.42 48.88
N GLU A 459 9.35 30.15 47.99
CA GLU A 459 8.52 31.31 48.35
C GLU A 459 7.32 30.89 49.20
N ALA A 460 6.64 29.79 48.82
CA ALA A 460 5.54 29.22 49.58
C ALA A 460 6.00 28.67 50.94
N LEU A 461 7.20 28.06 50.99
CA LEU A 461 7.82 27.61 52.23
C LEU A 461 8.13 28.79 53.17
N GLY A 462 8.70 29.88 52.63
CA GLY A 462 9.03 31.09 53.38
C GLY A 462 7.78 31.77 53.95
N ALA A 463 6.68 31.80 53.17
CA ALA A 463 5.38 32.28 53.63
C ALA A 463 4.82 31.40 54.76
N GLY A 464 4.83 30.08 54.58
CA GLY A 464 4.35 29.13 55.60
C GLY A 464 5.14 29.21 56.91
N LEU A 465 6.46 29.36 56.85
CA LEU A 465 7.29 29.59 58.03
C LEU A 465 6.98 30.94 58.70
N SER A 466 6.72 31.99 57.93
CA SER A 466 6.40 33.32 58.48
C SER A 466 5.05 33.35 59.21
N GLU A 467 4.08 32.52 58.80
CA GLU A 467 2.79 32.36 59.49
C GLU A 467 2.90 31.64 60.84
N GLU A 468 3.86 30.72 60.99
CA GLU A 468 4.08 30.00 62.26
C GLU A 468 4.62 30.91 63.37
N PHE A 469 5.33 31.97 62.99
CA PHE A 469 5.98 32.89 63.92
C PHE A 469 5.31 34.26 63.87
N THR A 470 4.11 34.38 64.40
CA THR A 470 3.36 35.64 64.52
C THR A 470 3.50 36.28 65.91
N ASP A 471 3.37 37.60 65.98
CA ASP A 471 3.20 38.31 67.25
C ASP A 471 1.78 38.06 67.82
N GLY A 472 1.55 38.46 69.08
CA GLY A 472 0.23 38.32 69.72
C GLY A 472 -0.93 39.09 69.05
N ASN A 473 -0.67 39.81 67.95
CA ASN A 473 -1.65 40.52 67.13
C ASN A 473 -1.80 39.90 65.72
N GLY A 474 -1.16 38.75 65.45
CA GLY A 474 -1.28 38.01 64.19
C GLY A 474 -0.40 38.52 63.05
N ASN A 475 0.54 39.44 63.29
CA ASN A 475 1.50 39.87 62.28
C ASN A 475 2.76 38.98 62.32
N PRO A 476 3.37 38.63 61.19
CA PRO A 476 4.60 37.83 61.17
C PRO A 476 5.74 38.56 61.91
N SER A 477 6.26 37.91 62.94
CA SER A 477 7.34 38.40 63.81
C SER A 477 8.74 38.11 63.27
N VAL A 478 8.85 37.20 62.30
CA VAL A 478 10.08 36.80 61.62
C VAL A 478 9.84 36.77 60.11
N ASN A 479 10.72 37.41 59.33
CA ASN A 479 10.67 37.38 57.88
C ASN A 479 11.80 36.48 57.35
N PHE A 480 11.44 35.42 56.62
CA PHE A 480 12.37 34.45 56.05
C PHE A 480 12.66 34.80 54.59
N ASN A 481 13.79 35.44 54.31
CA ASN A 481 14.26 35.66 52.94
C ASN A 481 15.13 34.47 52.51
N LEU A 482 14.57 33.58 51.69
CA LEU A 482 15.23 32.36 51.20
C LEU A 482 15.94 32.54 49.84
N ASP A 483 15.94 33.76 49.27
CA ASP A 483 16.34 34.04 47.88
C ASP A 483 17.65 34.84 47.70
N LYS A 484 18.41 35.16 48.76
CA LYS A 484 19.60 36.02 48.64
C LYS A 484 20.92 35.33 48.94
N VAL A 485 21.50 34.70 47.91
CA VAL A 485 22.96 34.56 47.77
C VAL A 485 23.40 35.51 46.66
N ARG A 486 23.74 36.76 46.99
CA ARG A 486 24.66 37.61 46.22
C ARG A 486 24.88 38.97 46.88
N LEU A 487 26.15 39.19 47.25
CA LEU A 487 26.89 40.45 47.26
C LEU A 487 26.46 41.54 48.25
N GLU A 488 27.40 41.82 49.16
CA GLU A 488 27.78 43.08 49.80
C GLU A 488 26.74 44.19 49.96
N ASP A 489 26.67 44.67 51.22
CA ASP A 489 25.90 45.80 51.75
C ASP A 489 24.39 45.63 51.91
N VAL A 490 23.97 45.36 53.17
CA VAL A 490 22.63 45.71 53.66
C VAL A 490 22.77 46.46 54.98
N SER A 491 22.29 47.70 54.95
CA SER A 491 22.12 48.64 56.05
C SER A 491 21.36 48.04 57.25
N LYS A 492 21.62 48.57 58.45
CA LYS A 492 21.01 48.20 59.73
C LYS A 492 19.48 48.03 59.67
N GLY A 493 19.06 46.77 59.70
CA GLY A 493 17.75 46.25 60.06
C GLY A 493 17.95 44.79 60.48
N ASN A 494 17.22 44.30 61.49
CA ASN A 494 17.37 42.93 61.98
C ASN A 494 16.92 41.92 60.93
N PHE A 495 17.84 41.47 60.08
CA PHE A 495 17.68 40.30 59.23
C PHE A 495 18.52 39.15 59.81
N ILE A 496 17.92 37.97 59.89
CA ILE A 496 18.64 36.73 60.20
C ILE A 496 19.21 36.23 58.88
N SER A 497 20.54 36.30 58.73
CA SER A 497 21.22 35.63 57.62
C SER A 497 21.23 34.12 57.87
N VAL A 498 20.52 33.38 57.02
CA VAL A 498 20.64 31.92 56.95
C VAL A 498 21.83 31.61 56.06
N ASP A 499 22.95 31.24 56.68
CA ASP A 499 24.08 30.67 55.95
C ASP A 499 23.73 29.23 55.60
N ILE A 500 23.32 28.99 54.36
CA ILE A 500 23.25 27.64 53.81
C ILE A 500 24.69 27.28 53.44
N PRO A 501 25.37 26.36 54.16
CA PRO A 501 26.69 25.92 53.73
C PRO A 501 26.56 25.40 52.31
N LYS A 502 27.50 25.79 51.42
CA LYS A 502 27.57 25.28 50.04
C LYS A 502 27.26 23.79 50.06
N VAL A 503 26.11 23.44 49.51
CA VAL A 503 25.81 22.08 49.08
C VAL A 503 27.03 21.67 48.25
N GLY A 504 27.72 20.62 48.65
CA GLY A 504 28.79 20.04 47.82
C GLY A 504 28.22 19.92 46.41
N GLU A 505 28.88 20.59 45.46
CA GLU A 505 28.50 20.82 44.07
C GLU A 505 27.22 20.09 43.64
N VAL A 506 26.13 20.84 43.49
CA VAL A 506 24.91 20.35 42.86
C VAL A 506 25.24 20.14 41.38
N GLY A 507 25.81 18.98 41.06
CA GLY A 507 26.37 18.67 39.76
C GLY A 507 26.71 17.20 39.62
N GLY A 508 26.89 16.76 38.38
CA GLY A 508 27.31 15.40 38.06
C GLY A 508 28.64 15.05 38.71
N ARG A 509 28.85 13.77 39.00
CA ARG A 509 30.12 13.28 39.56
C ARG A 509 30.88 12.53 38.47
N VAL A 510 32.14 12.89 38.28
CA VAL A 510 33.03 12.16 37.38
C VAL A 510 33.14 10.71 37.87
N GLY A 511 32.77 9.76 37.02
CA GLY A 511 32.73 8.33 37.34
C GLY A 511 31.36 7.80 37.79
N ASP A 512 30.33 8.65 37.89
CA ASP A 512 28.94 8.21 38.07
C ASP A 512 28.32 7.84 36.71
N GLY A 513 27.71 6.66 36.65
CA GLY A 513 27.06 6.09 35.47
C GLY A 513 25.54 6.00 35.56
N SER A 514 24.93 6.62 36.58
CA SER A 514 23.50 6.50 36.85
C SER A 514 22.61 7.00 35.70
N ASN A 515 23.02 8.05 34.97
CA ASN A 515 22.28 8.50 33.78
C ASN A 515 22.45 7.55 32.59
N ALA A 516 23.62 6.91 32.44
CA ALA A 516 23.81 5.87 31.43
C ALA A 516 22.92 4.64 31.69
N VAL A 517 22.67 4.28 32.96
CA VAL A 517 21.64 3.29 33.32
C VAL A 517 20.25 3.77 32.91
N ALA A 518 19.90 5.02 33.24
CA ALA A 518 18.60 5.59 32.87
C ALA A 518 18.37 5.63 31.34
N LEU A 519 19.42 5.87 30.55
CA LEU A 519 19.41 5.79 29.09
C LEU A 519 19.22 4.36 28.58
N ALA A 520 19.88 3.37 29.20
CA ALA A 520 19.66 1.96 28.88
C ALA A 520 18.25 1.47 29.23
N GLU A 521 17.61 2.05 30.26
CA GLU A 521 16.24 1.75 30.69
C GLU A 521 15.16 2.40 29.81
N VAL A 522 15.51 3.31 28.89
CA VAL A 522 14.55 3.88 27.93
C VAL A 522 13.86 2.77 27.12
N LYS A 523 14.55 1.65 26.87
CA LYS A 523 13.98 0.50 26.15
C LYS A 523 12.73 -0.09 26.81
N SER A 524 12.61 0.00 28.14
CA SER A 524 11.46 -0.52 28.90
C SER A 524 10.42 0.55 29.25
N ARG A 525 10.65 1.81 28.86
CA ARG A 525 9.68 2.87 29.05
C ARG A 525 8.56 2.76 28.03
N SER A 526 7.34 3.01 28.50
CA SER A 526 6.18 3.13 27.62
C SER A 526 6.11 4.54 27.05
N LEU A 527 5.87 4.63 25.75
CA LEU A 527 5.76 5.85 24.98
C LEU A 527 4.42 5.91 24.26
N GLN A 528 3.96 7.12 24.00
CA GLN A 528 2.74 7.36 23.24
C GLN A 528 3.08 7.34 21.75
N LEU A 529 2.97 6.18 21.11
CA LEU A 529 3.23 5.98 19.69
C LEU A 529 1.88 5.86 18.97
N ASN A 530 1.53 6.87 18.17
CA ASN A 530 0.24 6.94 17.45
C ASN A 530 -1.00 6.67 18.34
N GLY A 531 -1.01 7.23 19.56
CA GLY A 531 -2.12 7.10 20.51
C GLY A 531 -2.14 5.79 21.32
N VAL A 532 -1.11 4.95 21.17
CA VAL A 532 -0.94 3.70 21.94
C VAL A 532 0.25 3.84 22.88
N SER A 533 0.04 3.54 24.16
CA SER A 533 1.11 3.46 25.16
C SER A 533 1.83 2.11 25.08
N THR A 534 3.03 2.07 24.52
CA THR A 534 3.80 0.83 24.33
C THR A 534 5.32 1.10 24.31
N THR A 535 6.14 0.07 24.36
CA THR A 535 7.59 0.19 24.19
C THR A 535 7.96 0.24 22.70
N PHE A 536 9.14 0.76 22.37
CA PHE A 536 9.64 0.77 20.98
C PHE A 536 9.63 -0.60 20.34
N GLN A 537 10.14 -1.60 21.06
CA GLN A 537 10.23 -2.97 20.55
C GLN A 537 8.85 -3.55 20.28
N ASN A 538 7.92 -3.45 21.23
CA ASN A 538 6.56 -3.98 21.06
C ASN A 538 5.81 -3.28 19.93
N TYR A 539 6.00 -1.97 19.76
CA TYR A 539 5.39 -1.23 18.65
C TYR A 539 5.93 -1.70 17.30
N TYR A 540 7.25 -1.76 17.16
CA TYR A 540 7.90 -2.19 15.92
C TYR A 540 7.52 -3.64 15.56
N GLU A 541 7.54 -4.55 16.53
CA GLU A 541 7.09 -5.94 16.36
C GLU A 541 5.60 -6.01 15.97
N SER A 542 4.76 -5.15 16.53
CA SER A 542 3.34 -5.07 16.14
C SER A 542 3.15 -4.57 14.71
N VAL A 543 3.94 -3.60 14.26
CA VAL A 543 3.87 -3.06 12.89
C VAL A 543 4.32 -4.12 11.89
N ILE A 544 5.44 -4.81 12.15
CA ILE A 544 5.90 -5.92 11.30
C ILE A 544 4.91 -7.08 11.32
N GLY A 545 4.38 -7.44 12.50
CA GLY A 545 3.38 -8.49 12.64
C GLY A 545 2.11 -8.19 11.85
N GLY A 546 1.63 -6.94 11.89
CA GLY A 546 0.50 -6.48 11.08
C GLY A 546 0.80 -6.56 9.58
N LEU A 547 1.97 -6.08 9.15
CA LEU A 547 2.43 -6.16 7.77
C LEU A 547 2.47 -7.60 7.25
N ALA A 548 3.01 -8.54 8.04
CA ALA A 548 3.09 -9.95 7.68
C ALA A 548 1.69 -10.58 7.52
N VAL A 549 0.74 -10.21 8.39
CA VAL A 549 -0.66 -10.65 8.28
C VAL A 549 -1.30 -10.09 7.01
N ASP A 550 -1.10 -8.80 6.72
CA ASP A 550 -1.63 -8.16 5.51
C ASP A 550 -1.02 -8.78 4.23
N ALA A 551 0.28 -9.05 4.23
CA ALA A 551 0.98 -9.71 3.13
C ALA A 551 0.47 -11.14 2.90
N GLN A 552 0.29 -11.91 3.98
CA GLN A 552 -0.27 -13.26 3.91
C GLN A 552 -1.71 -13.25 3.38
N GLU A 553 -2.52 -12.28 3.82
CA GLU A 553 -3.89 -12.12 3.36
C GLU A 553 -3.97 -11.74 1.88
N ALA A 554 -3.15 -10.78 1.44
CA ALA A 554 -3.07 -10.39 0.03
C ALA A 554 -2.63 -11.57 -0.87
N ASN A 555 -1.61 -12.33 -0.45
CA ASN A 555 -1.17 -13.53 -1.15
C ASN A 555 -2.27 -14.59 -1.25
N ARG A 556 -3.00 -14.83 -0.16
CA ARG A 556 -4.13 -15.76 -0.13
C ARG A 556 -5.24 -15.33 -1.09
N LEU A 557 -5.55 -14.04 -1.14
CA LEU A 557 -6.59 -13.50 -2.03
C LEU A 557 -6.17 -13.49 -3.50
N ALA A 558 -4.89 -13.25 -3.79
CA ALA A 558 -4.32 -13.39 -5.13
C ALA A 558 -4.44 -14.84 -5.62
N TYR A 559 -3.98 -15.80 -4.82
CA TYR A 559 -4.08 -17.23 -5.13
C TYR A 559 -5.54 -17.70 -5.34
N ASN A 560 -6.47 -17.24 -4.50
CA ASN A 560 -7.89 -17.57 -4.65
C ASN A 560 -8.47 -16.98 -5.95
N SER A 561 -8.14 -15.73 -6.26
CA SER A 561 -8.60 -15.06 -7.49
C SER A 561 -8.02 -15.73 -8.74
N GLU A 562 -6.75 -16.15 -8.69
CA GLU A 562 -6.12 -16.92 -9.77
C GLU A 562 -6.82 -18.26 -9.97
N THR A 563 -7.09 -18.99 -8.89
CA THR A 563 -7.79 -20.28 -8.95
C THR A 563 -9.18 -20.15 -9.56
N LEU A 564 -9.94 -19.10 -9.18
CA LEU A 564 -11.26 -18.83 -9.74
C LEU A 564 -11.17 -18.45 -11.22
N ARG A 565 -10.24 -17.57 -11.60
CA ARG A 565 -9.98 -17.22 -13.00
C ARG A 565 -9.66 -18.46 -13.82
N LEU A 566 -8.77 -19.34 -13.35
CA LEU A 566 -8.41 -20.59 -14.02
C LEU A 566 -9.60 -21.55 -14.15
N SER A 567 -10.44 -21.66 -13.12
CA SER A 567 -11.66 -22.48 -13.19
C SER A 567 -12.63 -21.98 -14.26
N VAL A 568 -12.81 -20.66 -14.36
CA VAL A 568 -13.64 -20.05 -15.40
C VAL A 568 -13.00 -20.21 -16.77
N ASP A 569 -11.69 -20.05 -16.88
CA ASP A 569 -10.95 -20.26 -18.12
C ASP A 569 -11.08 -21.69 -18.64
N GLN A 570 -10.98 -22.69 -17.76
CA GLN A 570 -11.20 -24.09 -18.12
C GLN A 570 -12.62 -24.34 -18.64
N ARG A 571 -13.63 -23.67 -18.06
CA ARG A 571 -15.00 -23.71 -18.58
C ARG A 571 -15.12 -23.03 -19.94
N ARG A 572 -14.47 -21.88 -20.15
CA ARG A 572 -14.39 -21.21 -21.45
C ARG A 572 -13.80 -22.16 -22.49
N GLN A 573 -12.62 -22.72 -22.22
CA GLN A 573 -11.93 -23.66 -23.11
C GLN A 573 -12.76 -24.93 -23.41
N SER A 574 -13.59 -25.40 -22.47
CA SER A 574 -14.48 -26.54 -22.75
C SER A 574 -15.57 -26.25 -23.79
N VAL A 575 -15.92 -24.97 -24.00
CA VAL A 575 -16.93 -24.53 -24.97
C VAL A 575 -16.28 -23.99 -26.24
N SER A 576 -15.26 -23.15 -26.10
CA SER A 576 -14.63 -22.40 -27.19
C SER A 576 -13.30 -22.97 -27.67
N GLY A 577 -12.68 -23.87 -26.89
CA GLY A 577 -11.39 -24.46 -27.21
C GLY A 577 -11.44 -25.41 -28.40
N VAL A 578 -10.30 -25.54 -29.07
CA VAL A 578 -10.14 -26.47 -30.19
C VAL A 578 -9.59 -27.80 -29.68
N SER A 579 -10.40 -28.86 -29.78
CA SER A 579 -9.94 -30.22 -29.56
C SER A 579 -9.43 -30.81 -30.87
N LEU A 580 -8.13 -31.11 -30.94
CA LEU A 580 -7.52 -31.69 -32.15
C LEU A 580 -8.16 -33.02 -32.54
N ASP A 581 -8.58 -33.84 -31.57
CA ASP A 581 -9.23 -35.13 -31.82
C ASP A 581 -10.64 -34.96 -32.39
N GLU A 582 -11.41 -34.00 -31.85
CA GLU A 582 -12.74 -33.67 -32.41
C GLU A 582 -12.61 -33.09 -33.82
N GLU A 583 -11.70 -32.15 -34.02
CA GLU A 583 -11.47 -31.54 -35.33
C GLU A 583 -10.95 -32.56 -36.34
N MET A 584 -10.09 -33.49 -35.95
CA MET A 584 -9.63 -34.56 -36.84
C MET A 584 -10.76 -35.54 -37.18
N THR A 585 -11.63 -35.87 -36.21
CA THR A 585 -12.83 -36.69 -36.45
C THR A 585 -13.78 -35.98 -37.43
N ASN A 586 -14.03 -34.69 -37.23
CA ASN A 586 -14.84 -33.87 -38.12
C ASN A 586 -14.19 -33.75 -39.52
N MET A 587 -12.87 -33.61 -39.60
CA MET A 587 -12.14 -33.59 -40.86
C MET A 587 -12.36 -34.87 -41.66
N ILE A 588 -12.23 -36.03 -41.01
CA ILE A 588 -12.47 -37.34 -41.63
C ILE A 588 -13.94 -37.43 -42.10
N GLN A 589 -14.89 -37.01 -41.27
CA GLN A 589 -16.32 -37.01 -41.62
C GLN A 589 -16.60 -36.15 -42.85
N PHE A 590 -16.13 -34.91 -42.87
CA PHE A 590 -16.33 -33.99 -43.99
C PHE A 590 -15.57 -34.45 -45.25
N GLN A 591 -14.39 -35.09 -45.10
CA GLN A 591 -13.64 -35.65 -46.21
C GLN A 591 -14.38 -36.85 -46.84
N HIS A 592 -14.98 -37.72 -46.03
CA HIS A 592 -15.84 -38.79 -46.54
C HIS A 592 -17.08 -38.25 -47.25
N ALA A 593 -17.75 -37.24 -46.68
CA ALA A 593 -18.90 -36.59 -47.29
C ALA A 593 -18.56 -35.88 -48.61
N TYR A 594 -17.41 -35.21 -48.67
CA TYR A 594 -16.87 -34.58 -49.88
C TYR A 594 -16.58 -35.63 -50.96
N ASN A 595 -15.87 -36.71 -50.61
CA ASN A 595 -15.55 -37.81 -51.52
C ASN A 595 -16.81 -38.53 -52.05
N ALA A 596 -17.83 -38.71 -51.19
CA ALA A 596 -19.10 -39.30 -51.61
C ALA A 596 -19.82 -38.39 -52.62
N SER A 597 -19.85 -37.08 -52.37
CA SER A 597 -20.44 -36.10 -53.28
C SER A 597 -19.71 -36.05 -54.62
N ALA A 598 -18.37 -36.11 -54.61
CA ALA A 598 -17.54 -36.15 -55.82
C ALA A 598 -17.82 -37.41 -56.66
N ARG A 599 -17.91 -38.60 -56.04
CA ARG A 599 -18.28 -39.84 -56.75
C ARG A 599 -19.67 -39.76 -57.37
N MET A 600 -20.62 -39.12 -56.70
CA MET A 600 -21.97 -38.93 -57.23
C MET A 600 -21.98 -38.02 -58.48
N ILE A 601 -21.12 -37.00 -58.52
CA ILE A 601 -20.90 -36.16 -59.70
C ILE A 601 -20.31 -37.00 -60.83
N THR A 602 -19.26 -37.79 -60.58
CA THR A 602 -18.63 -38.67 -61.60
C THR A 602 -19.62 -39.69 -62.15
N LEU A 603 -20.41 -40.35 -61.29
CA LEU A 603 -21.40 -41.32 -61.73
C LEU A 603 -22.53 -40.67 -62.55
N THR A 604 -22.91 -39.42 -62.21
CA THR A 604 -23.89 -38.66 -63.00
C THR A 604 -23.31 -38.25 -64.35
N ASP A 605 -22.04 -37.88 -64.41
CA ASP A 605 -21.31 -37.58 -65.65
C ASP A 605 -21.25 -38.82 -66.57
N GLU A 606 -20.89 -39.99 -66.03
CA GLU A 606 -20.91 -41.26 -66.77
C GLU A 606 -22.31 -41.63 -67.29
N LEU A 607 -23.36 -41.41 -66.48
CA LEU A 607 -24.74 -41.62 -66.91
C LEU A 607 -25.16 -40.65 -68.02
N LEU A 608 -24.77 -39.38 -67.93
CA LEU A 608 -25.05 -38.38 -68.96
C LEU A 608 -24.31 -38.71 -70.26
N ASP A 609 -23.03 -39.08 -70.19
CA ASP A 609 -22.25 -39.51 -71.35
C ASP A 609 -22.90 -40.73 -72.02
N LYS A 610 -23.28 -41.74 -71.25
CA LYS A 610 -23.96 -42.93 -71.78
C LYS A 610 -25.34 -42.64 -72.36
N ILE A 611 -26.09 -41.69 -71.79
CA ILE A 611 -27.41 -41.28 -72.29
C ILE A 611 -27.27 -40.45 -73.57
N ILE A 612 -26.33 -39.52 -73.62
CA ILE A 612 -26.16 -38.57 -74.72
C ILE A 612 -25.40 -39.21 -75.88
N ASN A 613 -24.22 -39.76 -75.61
CA ASN A 613 -23.34 -40.33 -76.62
C ASN A 613 -23.63 -41.83 -76.85
N GLY A 614 -24.02 -42.57 -75.81
CA GLY A 614 -24.28 -44.02 -75.91
C GLY A 614 -25.64 -44.39 -76.52
N MET A 615 -26.70 -43.60 -76.33
CA MET A 615 -28.03 -43.87 -76.94
C MET A 615 -28.23 -43.18 -78.30
N GLY A 616 -27.43 -42.15 -78.63
CA GLY A 616 -27.48 -41.47 -79.93
C GLY A 616 -26.87 -42.26 -81.10
N ILE A 617 -26.10 -43.32 -80.82
CA ILE A 617 -25.39 -44.12 -81.84
C ILE A 617 -26.25 -45.28 -82.38
N GLY A 618 -27.37 -45.62 -81.73
CA GLY A 618 -28.29 -46.69 -82.18
C GLY A 618 -29.22 -46.32 -83.34
N GLY A 619 -29.04 -45.15 -83.96
CA GLY A 619 -29.94 -44.59 -84.98
C GLY A 619 -29.27 -44.24 -86.31
N ARG A 620 -28.22 -44.96 -86.73
CA ARG A 620 -27.75 -44.97 -88.12
C ARG A 620 -27.51 -46.38 -88.62
#